data_AF-A0A2E9U4N1-F1
#
_entry.id   AF-A0A2E9U4N1-F1
#
_cell.length_a   1.000
_cell.length_b   1.000
_cell.length_c   1.000
_cell.angle_alpha   90.00
_cell.angle_beta   90.00
_cell.angle_gamma   90.00
#
_symmetry.space_group_name_H-M   'P 1'
#
loop_
_entity.id
_entity.type
_entity.pdbx_description
1 polymer ?
#
loop_
_entity_poly.entity_id
_entity_poly.type
_entity_poly.pdbx_seq_one_letter_code
_entity_poly.pdbx_strand_id
1 'polypeptide(L)'
;MVVISQNPIDNVIIGVIAIVFLVFVADKVIAKSINLSKKLGISQIFIGLTVISIGTSLPEITTHVVASLDIVRGNIDPFIASGTVLGTNIGSDIVQQNLIVGIVGLLAIMHGRIIHISRRFLKEDFLIMILAAVLVLLFGLDGEISRVDGIILFFGYIIYLWFLWMREGESFKDHKRFEFDGRDKKHIFIDIGHIIIGLSVIVFSAEYILRVSEFFVIHYNISGSMIGILIVGIATSLPELTTSITAILRGASSISLGTLIGSNITNPMLALGLGAMISTYEVPKPIIVYDLPVNIITAIIIMLFLWKNRMLTRNASLIMISMYVAYVLVRLKYFAIDV
;
A
#
# COMPACT_ATOMS: atom_id res chain seq x y z
N MET A 1 0.46 -11.97 22.32
CA MET A 1 0.33 -13.33 21.79
C MET A 1 -1.14 -13.65 21.68
N VAL A 2 -1.65 -13.39 20.49
CA VAL A 2 -3.00 -13.73 20.07
C VAL A 2 -3.19 -15.25 20.08
N VAL A 3 -4.31 -15.72 20.62
CA VAL A 3 -4.68 -17.14 20.63
C VAL A 3 -5.55 -17.44 19.39
N ILE A 4 -5.12 -18.39 18.57
CA ILE A 4 -5.88 -18.90 17.41
C ILE A 4 -6.77 -20.08 17.79
N SER A 5 -7.88 -20.25 17.08
CA SER A 5 -8.74 -21.43 17.26
C SER A 5 -8.08 -22.67 16.65
N GLN A 6 -8.41 -23.85 17.17
CA GLN A 6 -8.06 -25.12 16.54
C GLN A 6 -9.01 -25.46 15.38
N ASN A 7 -10.18 -24.82 15.34
CA ASN A 7 -11.15 -25.02 14.27
C ASN A 7 -10.82 -24.09 13.08
N PRO A 8 -10.63 -24.63 11.86
CA PRO A 8 -10.30 -23.82 10.69
C PRO A 8 -11.38 -22.80 10.35
N ILE A 9 -12.66 -23.11 10.58
CA ILE A 9 -13.78 -22.21 10.28
C ILE A 9 -13.70 -20.96 11.18
N ASP A 10 -13.41 -21.15 12.47
CA ASP A 10 -13.23 -20.04 13.41
C ASP A 10 -12.08 -19.15 12.96
N ASN A 11 -10.96 -19.72 12.49
CA ASN A 11 -9.82 -18.96 12.01
C ASN A 11 -10.15 -18.17 10.72
N VAL A 12 -10.96 -18.72 9.81
CA VAL A 12 -11.48 -17.94 8.66
C VAL A 12 -12.30 -16.75 9.17
N ILE A 13 -13.24 -16.98 10.09
CA ILE A 13 -14.10 -15.92 10.62
C ILE A 13 -13.26 -14.84 11.31
N ILE A 14 -12.33 -15.23 12.17
CA ILE A 14 -11.40 -14.34 12.88
C ILE A 14 -10.55 -13.55 11.88
N GLY A 15 -10.01 -14.21 10.85
CA GLY A 15 -9.21 -13.56 9.81
C GLY A 15 -10.01 -12.53 9.03
N VAL A 16 -11.24 -12.87 8.60
CA VAL A 16 -12.14 -11.93 7.90
C VAL A 16 -12.49 -10.74 8.81
N ILE A 17 -12.82 -10.99 10.07
CA ILE A 17 -13.08 -9.92 11.05
C ILE A 17 -11.85 -9.03 11.20
N ALA A 18 -10.67 -9.61 11.41
CA ALA A 18 -9.43 -8.85 11.57
C ALA A 18 -9.14 -7.96 10.36
N ILE A 19 -9.32 -8.46 9.14
CA ILE A 19 -9.20 -7.71 7.89
C ILE A 19 -10.22 -6.57 7.84
N VAL A 20 -11.49 -6.84 8.12
CA VAL A 20 -12.55 -5.81 8.10
C VAL A 20 -12.23 -4.70 9.11
N PHE A 21 -11.81 -5.05 10.32
CA PHE A 21 -11.39 -4.08 11.32
C PHE A 21 -10.14 -3.30 10.89
N LEU A 22 -9.14 -3.97 10.33
CA LEU A 22 -7.91 -3.33 9.82
C LEU A 22 -8.25 -2.22 8.82
N VAL A 23 -9.06 -2.56 7.81
CA VAL A 23 -9.46 -1.65 6.72
C VAL A 23 -10.37 -0.54 7.25
N PHE A 24 -11.39 -0.89 8.03
CA PHE A 24 -12.36 0.08 8.55
C PHE A 24 -11.71 1.09 9.49
N VAL A 25 -10.84 0.63 10.39
CA VAL A 25 -10.17 1.51 11.35
C VAL A 25 -9.10 2.36 10.66
N ALA A 26 -8.37 1.81 9.68
CA ALA A 26 -7.44 2.60 8.86
C ALA A 26 -8.15 3.79 8.20
N ASP A 27 -9.32 3.59 7.58
CA ASP A 27 -10.14 4.69 7.02
C ASP A 27 -10.43 5.80 8.05
N LYS A 28 -10.78 5.43 9.29
CA LYS A 28 -11.02 6.41 10.36
C LYS A 28 -9.76 7.13 10.79
N VAL A 29 -8.64 6.42 10.93
CA VAL A 29 -7.35 7.00 11.30
C VAL A 29 -6.88 7.98 10.22
N ILE A 30 -7.06 7.65 8.94
CA ILE A 30 -6.74 8.53 7.79
C ILE A 30 -7.56 9.81 7.87
N ALA A 31 -8.89 9.70 8.03
CA ALA A 31 -9.78 10.85 8.11
C ALA A 31 -9.39 11.80 9.28
N LYS A 32 -9.03 11.23 10.44
CA LYS A 32 -8.54 12.00 11.58
C LYS A 32 -7.18 12.63 11.33
N SER A 33 -6.26 11.92 10.68
CA SER A 33 -4.93 12.42 10.32
C SER A 33 -5.00 13.59 9.33
N ILE A 34 -5.91 13.53 8.35
CA ILE A 34 -6.18 14.64 7.42
C ILE A 34 -6.71 15.87 8.18
N ASN A 35 -7.68 15.68 9.08
CA ASN A 35 -8.24 16.78 9.86
C ASN A 35 -7.21 17.42 10.79
N LEU A 36 -6.38 16.62 11.44
CA LEU A 36 -5.27 17.09 12.26
C LEU A 36 -4.26 17.88 11.40
N SER A 37 -3.90 17.37 10.23
CA SER A 37 -2.97 18.03 9.32
C SER A 37 -3.48 19.39 8.83
N LYS A 38 -4.78 19.50 8.55
CA LYS A 38 -5.43 20.78 8.23
C LYS A 38 -5.36 21.76 9.40
N LYS A 39 -5.63 21.30 10.63
CA LYS A 39 -5.53 22.11 11.86
C LYS A 39 -4.11 22.58 12.15
N LEU A 40 -3.10 21.84 11.70
CA LEU A 40 -1.68 22.19 11.81
C LEU A 40 -1.18 23.12 10.69
N GLY A 41 -2.07 23.57 9.78
CA GLY A 41 -1.72 24.50 8.71
C GLY A 41 -0.90 23.87 7.58
N ILE A 42 -0.88 22.54 7.47
CA ILE A 42 -0.19 21.80 6.41
C ILE A 42 -0.94 22.02 5.07
N SER A 43 -0.21 22.19 3.97
CA SER A 43 -0.82 22.44 2.65
C SER A 43 -1.62 21.24 2.15
N GLN A 44 -2.67 21.52 1.37
CA GLN A 44 -3.54 20.48 0.81
C GLN A 44 -2.79 19.51 -0.14
N ILE A 45 -1.79 20.02 -0.86
CA ILE A 45 -0.99 19.21 -1.79
C ILE A 45 -0.10 18.25 -0.98
N PHE A 46 0.62 18.76 0.02
CA PHE A 46 1.46 17.95 0.89
C PHE A 46 0.65 16.90 1.64
N ILE A 47 -0.53 17.26 2.16
CA ILE A 47 -1.47 16.30 2.77
C ILE A 47 -1.81 15.18 1.78
N GLY A 48 -2.09 15.52 0.52
CA GLY A 48 -2.46 14.55 -0.51
C GLY A 48 -1.38 13.54 -0.86
N LEU A 49 -0.12 13.99 -0.98
CA LEU A 49 0.99 13.13 -1.39
C LEU A 49 1.73 12.46 -0.23
N THR A 50 1.54 12.92 1.01
CA THR A 50 2.20 12.35 2.20
C THR A 50 1.20 11.79 3.19
N VAL A 51 0.39 12.63 3.84
CA VAL A 51 -0.52 12.20 4.91
C VAL A 51 -1.56 11.20 4.42
N ILE A 52 -2.14 11.43 3.23
CA ILE A 52 -3.10 10.51 2.64
C ILE A 52 -2.38 9.22 2.21
N SER A 53 -1.26 9.32 1.50
CA SER A 53 -0.53 8.13 1.03
C SER A 53 -0.01 7.26 2.18
N ILE A 54 0.67 7.83 3.17
CA ILE A 54 1.11 7.12 4.38
C ILE A 54 -0.09 6.60 5.16
N GLY A 55 -1.16 7.39 5.23
CA GLY A 55 -2.39 7.03 5.91
C GLY A 55 -3.05 5.80 5.30
N THR A 56 -3.23 5.77 3.97
CA THR A 56 -3.85 4.64 3.27
C THR A 56 -2.97 3.40 3.32
N SER A 57 -1.65 3.55 3.38
CA SER A 57 -0.66 2.49 3.61
C SER A 57 -0.49 2.08 5.08
N LEU A 58 -1.27 2.60 6.04
CA LEU A 58 -1.16 2.20 7.45
C LEU A 58 -1.35 0.69 7.70
N PRO A 59 -2.30 0.00 7.03
CA PRO A 59 -2.41 -1.45 7.12
C PRO A 59 -1.10 -2.16 6.76
N GLU A 60 -0.50 -1.82 5.62
CA GLU A 60 0.77 -2.40 5.12
C GLU A 60 1.94 -2.08 6.05
N ILE A 61 2.09 -0.82 6.48
CA ILE A 61 3.16 -0.43 7.43
C ILE A 61 3.03 -1.25 8.71
N THR A 62 1.81 -1.41 9.21
CA THR A 62 1.58 -2.12 10.47
C THR A 62 1.83 -3.61 10.32
N THR A 63 1.39 -4.25 9.23
CA THR A 63 1.63 -5.68 9.02
C THR A 63 3.12 -5.99 8.91
N HIS A 64 3.91 -5.16 8.22
CA HIS A 64 5.36 -5.30 8.16
C HIS A 64 6.03 -5.16 9.53
N VAL A 65 5.69 -4.11 10.29
CA VAL A 65 6.27 -3.90 11.63
C VAL A 65 5.89 -5.04 12.58
N VAL A 66 4.63 -5.47 12.59
CA VAL A 66 4.17 -6.57 13.45
C VAL A 66 4.84 -7.88 13.07
N ALA A 67 4.92 -8.20 11.77
CA ALA A 67 5.62 -9.41 11.30
C ALA A 67 7.07 -9.41 11.75
N SER A 68 7.82 -8.32 11.54
CA SER A 68 9.22 -8.26 11.92
C SER A 68 9.45 -8.37 13.44
N LEU A 69 8.57 -7.76 14.23
CA LEU A 69 8.63 -7.89 15.69
C LEU A 69 8.37 -9.33 16.13
N ASP A 70 7.42 -10.03 15.49
CA ASP A 70 7.13 -11.43 15.79
C ASP A 70 8.23 -12.37 15.31
N ILE A 71 8.90 -12.07 14.19
CA ILE A 71 10.10 -12.79 13.72
C ILE A 71 11.22 -12.68 14.76
N VAL A 72 11.56 -11.46 15.21
CA VAL A 72 12.64 -11.23 16.19
C VAL A 72 12.33 -11.88 17.54
N ARG A 73 11.04 -11.92 17.93
CA ARG A 73 10.60 -12.58 19.17
C ARG A 73 10.55 -14.10 19.06
N GLY A 74 10.68 -14.68 17.87
CA GLY A 74 10.51 -16.10 17.62
C GLY A 74 9.07 -16.58 17.82
N ASN A 75 8.09 -15.68 17.64
CA ASN A 75 6.68 -16.01 17.83
C ASN A 75 6.08 -16.63 16.57
N ILE A 76 6.61 -16.35 15.38
CA ILE A 76 6.09 -16.77 14.07
C ILE A 76 7.23 -17.32 13.22
N ASP A 77 6.95 -18.27 12.33
CA ASP A 77 7.92 -18.72 11.34
C ASP A 77 8.38 -17.57 10.40
N PRO A 78 9.69 -17.29 10.28
CA PRO A 78 10.19 -16.17 9.48
C PRO A 78 9.86 -16.25 7.99
N PHE A 79 9.89 -17.45 7.39
CA PHE A 79 9.58 -17.65 5.99
C PHE A 79 8.12 -17.35 5.70
N ILE A 80 7.22 -17.88 6.55
CA ILE A 80 5.78 -17.65 6.44
C ILE A 80 5.45 -16.17 6.62
N ALA A 81 5.96 -15.54 7.68
CA ALA A 81 5.69 -14.14 7.99
C ALA A 81 6.19 -13.22 6.87
N SER A 82 7.43 -13.43 6.41
CA SER A 82 8.06 -12.67 5.32
C SER A 82 7.26 -12.83 4.03
N GLY A 83 6.92 -14.07 3.66
CA GLY A 83 6.10 -14.37 2.49
C GLY A 83 4.75 -13.64 2.54
N THR A 84 4.04 -13.69 3.67
CA THR A 84 2.74 -13.02 3.83
C THR A 84 2.83 -11.51 3.72
N VAL A 85 3.81 -10.84 4.34
CA VAL A 85 3.90 -9.37 4.27
C VAL A 85 4.45 -8.88 2.93
N LEU A 86 5.44 -9.57 2.34
CA LEU A 86 5.92 -9.26 0.99
C LEU A 86 4.80 -9.47 -0.04
N GLY A 87 4.06 -10.58 0.08
CA GLY A 87 2.90 -10.85 -0.75
C GLY A 87 1.81 -9.79 -0.59
N THR A 88 1.54 -9.34 0.64
CA THR A 88 0.57 -8.25 0.90
C THR A 88 0.96 -6.98 0.17
N ASN A 89 2.24 -6.59 0.29
CA ASN A 89 2.79 -5.39 -0.32
C ASN A 89 2.68 -5.43 -1.85
N ILE A 90 3.20 -6.50 -2.47
CA ILE A 90 3.19 -6.66 -3.93
C ILE A 90 1.77 -6.87 -4.48
N GLY A 91 0.93 -7.60 -3.74
CA GLY A 91 -0.47 -7.79 -4.09
C GLY A 91 -1.24 -6.46 -4.10
N SER A 92 -1.04 -5.64 -3.06
CA SER A 92 -1.63 -4.30 -2.97
C SER A 92 -1.17 -3.42 -4.15
N ASP A 93 0.12 -3.41 -4.46
CA ASP A 93 0.67 -2.67 -5.61
C ASP A 93 0.04 -3.11 -6.95
N ILE A 94 -0.01 -4.42 -7.21
CA ILE A 94 -0.58 -4.98 -8.46
C ILE A 94 -2.08 -4.68 -8.56
N VAL A 95 -2.83 -4.78 -7.45
CA VAL A 95 -4.25 -4.41 -7.39
C VAL A 95 -4.43 -2.93 -7.70
N GLN A 96 -3.67 -2.06 -7.06
CA GLN A 96 -3.74 -0.62 -7.27
C GLN A 96 -3.42 -0.25 -8.72
N GLN A 97 -2.30 -0.76 -9.24
CA GLN A 97 -1.83 -0.50 -10.59
C GLN A 97 -2.81 -1.00 -11.64
N ASN A 98 -3.32 -2.21 -11.53
CA ASN A 98 -4.05 -2.84 -12.63
C ASN A 98 -5.57 -2.73 -12.47
N LEU A 99 -6.08 -3.11 -11.30
CA LEU A 99 -7.52 -3.13 -11.04
C LEU A 99 -8.04 -1.74 -10.72
N ILE A 100 -7.44 -1.04 -9.75
CA ILE A 100 -7.97 0.24 -9.27
C ILE A 100 -7.80 1.33 -10.34
N VAL A 101 -6.60 1.53 -10.90
CA VAL A 101 -6.41 2.50 -11.98
C VAL A 101 -7.32 2.17 -13.19
N GLY A 102 -7.49 0.88 -13.51
CA GLY A 102 -8.41 0.44 -14.55
C GLY A 102 -9.86 0.86 -14.29
N ILE A 103 -10.40 0.56 -13.11
CA ILE A 103 -11.76 0.94 -12.68
C ILE A 103 -11.92 2.46 -12.68
N VAL A 104 -10.97 3.18 -12.07
CA VAL A 104 -10.94 4.65 -11.99
C VAL A 104 -10.96 5.28 -13.37
N GLY A 105 -10.20 4.74 -14.32
CA GLY A 105 -10.19 5.20 -15.71
C GLY A 105 -11.54 5.02 -16.41
N LEU A 106 -12.17 3.86 -16.27
CA LEU A 106 -13.51 3.63 -16.84
C LEU A 106 -14.55 4.56 -16.21
N LEU A 107 -14.54 4.69 -14.89
CA LEU A 107 -15.45 5.57 -14.17
C LEU A 107 -15.29 7.03 -14.56
N ALA A 108 -14.05 7.51 -14.73
CA ALA A 108 -13.78 8.87 -15.19
C ALA A 108 -14.40 9.11 -16.56
N ILE A 109 -14.18 8.21 -17.52
CA ILE A 109 -14.73 8.30 -18.87
C ILE A 109 -16.26 8.29 -18.85
N MET A 110 -16.89 7.38 -18.08
CA MET A 110 -18.34 7.28 -17.96
C MET A 110 -18.99 8.55 -17.41
N HIS A 111 -18.29 9.28 -16.54
CA HIS A 111 -18.77 10.53 -15.96
C HIS A 111 -18.34 11.78 -16.75
N GLY A 112 -17.80 11.61 -17.96
CA GLY A 112 -17.32 12.72 -18.80
C GLY A 112 -16.12 13.46 -18.21
N ARG A 113 -15.33 12.80 -17.35
CA ARG A 113 -14.17 13.38 -16.68
C ARG A 113 -12.89 12.94 -17.36
N ILE A 114 -11.97 13.89 -17.48
CA ILE A 114 -10.64 13.62 -18.01
C ILE A 114 -9.66 13.60 -16.85
N ILE A 115 -8.92 12.49 -16.72
CA ILE A 115 -7.77 12.41 -15.82
C ILE A 115 -6.58 12.99 -16.59
N HIS A 116 -6.25 14.25 -16.34
CA HIS A 116 -5.04 14.86 -16.88
C HIS A 116 -3.87 14.66 -15.92
N ILE A 117 -2.77 14.11 -16.45
CA ILE A 117 -1.56 13.87 -15.69
C ILE A 117 -0.47 14.84 -16.14
N SER A 118 0.23 15.45 -15.19
CA SER A 118 1.35 16.34 -15.52
C SER A 118 2.53 15.52 -16.08
N ARG A 119 3.26 16.06 -17.05
CA ARG A 119 4.50 15.40 -17.55
C ARG A 119 5.51 15.19 -16.43
N ARG A 120 5.50 16.08 -15.46
CA ARG A 120 6.35 16.05 -14.28
C ARG A 120 6.05 14.84 -13.42
N PHE A 121 4.78 14.60 -13.08
CA PHE A 121 4.34 13.44 -12.32
C PHE A 121 4.76 12.12 -12.97
N LEU A 122 4.63 12.02 -14.31
CA LEU A 122 5.07 10.84 -15.05
C LEU A 122 6.58 10.60 -15.01
N LYS A 123 7.40 11.67 -15.00
CA LYS A 123 8.86 11.54 -15.03
C LYS A 123 9.48 11.43 -13.65
N GLU A 124 8.91 12.09 -12.65
CA GLU A 124 9.49 12.14 -11.31
C GLU A 124 8.89 11.04 -10.45
N ASP A 125 7.57 11.09 -10.22
CA ASP A 125 6.93 10.21 -9.23
C ASP A 125 6.76 8.77 -9.77
N PHE A 126 6.38 8.62 -11.05
CA PHE A 126 6.25 7.31 -11.69
C PHE A 126 7.58 6.56 -11.85
N LEU A 127 8.67 7.28 -12.16
CA LEU A 127 10.00 6.66 -12.24
C LEU A 127 10.50 6.22 -10.86
N ILE A 128 10.22 7.00 -9.81
CA ILE A 128 10.55 6.61 -8.43
C ILE A 128 9.77 5.36 -8.02
N MET A 129 8.49 5.25 -8.39
CA MET A 129 7.70 4.04 -8.17
C MET A 129 8.32 2.80 -8.84
N ILE A 130 8.69 2.92 -10.13
CA ILE A 130 9.36 1.82 -10.85
C ILE A 130 10.71 1.50 -10.20
N LEU A 131 11.49 2.53 -9.83
CA LEU A 131 12.79 2.35 -9.18
C LEU A 131 12.64 1.64 -7.83
N ALA A 132 11.64 1.98 -7.03
CA ALA A 132 11.37 1.30 -5.76
C ALA A 132 11.09 -0.20 -5.97
N ALA A 133 10.23 -0.54 -6.93
CA ALA A 133 9.95 -1.94 -7.27
C ALA A 133 11.20 -2.68 -7.79
N VAL A 134 12.01 -2.02 -8.63
CA VAL A 134 13.29 -2.58 -9.12
C VAL A 134 14.28 -2.80 -7.98
N LEU A 135 14.40 -1.86 -7.04
CA LEU A 135 15.28 -2.01 -5.87
C LEU A 135 14.87 -3.20 -5.02
N VAL A 136 13.57 -3.36 -4.76
CA VAL A 136 13.05 -4.52 -4.01
C VAL A 136 13.37 -5.83 -4.74
N LEU A 137 13.20 -5.87 -6.07
CA LEU A 137 13.60 -7.04 -6.87
C LEU A 137 15.10 -7.33 -6.74
N LEU A 138 15.95 -6.32 -6.89
CA LEU A 138 17.41 -6.48 -6.81
C LEU A 138 17.87 -6.96 -5.44
N PHE A 139 17.30 -6.42 -4.36
CA PHE A 139 17.61 -6.86 -3.00
C PHE A 139 17.16 -8.29 -2.76
N GLY A 140 15.96 -8.67 -3.22
CA GLY A 140 15.47 -10.04 -3.07
C GLY A 140 16.16 -11.10 -3.94
N LEU A 141 17.08 -10.76 -4.84
CA LEU A 141 17.68 -11.74 -5.78
C LEU A 141 18.50 -12.84 -5.10
N ASP A 142 19.08 -12.56 -3.94
CA ASP A 142 19.82 -13.54 -3.14
C ASP A 142 18.90 -14.41 -2.26
N GLY A 143 17.58 -14.19 -2.33
CA GLY A 143 16.56 -14.91 -1.58
C GLY A 143 16.21 -14.28 -0.24
N GLU A 144 16.83 -13.15 0.13
CA GLU A 144 16.54 -12.44 1.37
C GLU A 144 16.44 -10.93 1.12
N ILE A 145 15.77 -10.19 2.00
CA ILE A 145 15.88 -8.73 2.09
C ILE A 145 16.48 -8.45 3.45
N SER A 146 17.74 -8.03 3.45
CA SER A 146 18.51 -7.83 4.66
C SER A 146 18.09 -6.56 5.40
N ARG A 147 18.57 -6.43 6.64
CA ARG A 147 18.41 -5.18 7.40
C ARG A 147 19.03 -3.98 6.72
N VAL A 148 20.14 -4.18 6.00
CA VAL A 148 20.81 -3.09 5.27
C VAL A 148 19.94 -2.62 4.11
N ASP A 149 19.33 -3.55 3.38
CA ASP A 149 18.38 -3.23 2.31
C ASP A 149 17.18 -2.46 2.85
N GLY A 150 16.65 -2.87 4.01
CA GLY A 150 15.62 -2.13 4.72
C GLY A 150 16.01 -0.69 5.07
N ILE A 151 17.23 -0.48 5.58
CA ILE A 151 17.78 0.85 5.87
C ILE A 151 17.83 1.68 4.58
N ILE A 152 18.31 1.11 3.48
CA ILE A 152 18.41 1.81 2.19
C ILE A 152 17.02 2.22 1.68
N LEU A 153 16.04 1.31 1.71
CA LEU A 153 14.66 1.58 1.31
C LEU A 153 14.04 2.69 2.17
N PHE A 154 14.17 2.60 3.50
CA PHE A 154 13.61 3.57 4.42
C PHE A 154 14.21 4.96 4.24
N PHE A 155 15.55 5.10 4.26
CA PHE A 155 16.18 6.40 4.07
C PHE A 155 16.00 6.93 2.64
N GLY A 156 15.90 6.06 1.63
CA GLY A 156 15.46 6.42 0.29
C GLY A 156 14.08 7.09 0.30
N TYR A 157 13.14 6.57 1.10
CA TYR A 157 11.82 7.18 1.26
C TYR A 157 11.90 8.55 1.94
N ILE A 158 12.72 8.69 2.98
CA ILE A 158 12.93 9.98 3.67
C ILE A 158 13.52 11.02 2.70
N ILE A 159 14.47 10.62 1.85
CA ILE A 159 15.03 11.47 0.80
C ILE A 159 13.95 11.86 -0.22
N TYR A 160 13.10 10.91 -0.64
CA TYR A 160 11.96 11.20 -1.52
C TYR A 160 10.99 12.22 -0.91
N LEU A 161 10.61 12.07 0.37
CA LEU A 161 9.77 13.03 1.08
C LEU A 161 10.42 14.42 1.17
N TRP A 162 11.73 14.47 1.38
CA TRP A 162 12.48 15.72 1.40
C TRP A 162 12.49 16.42 0.04
N PHE A 163 12.72 15.68 -1.05
CA PHE A 163 12.62 16.21 -2.41
C PHE A 163 11.20 16.72 -2.71
N LEU A 164 10.18 15.97 -2.29
CA LEU A 164 8.78 16.36 -2.45
C LEU A 164 8.47 17.65 -1.70
N TRP A 165 8.93 17.78 -0.45
CA TRP A 165 8.79 18.98 0.36
C TRP A 165 9.43 20.20 -0.32
N MET A 166 10.69 20.07 -0.76
CA MET A 166 11.40 21.17 -1.42
C MET A 166 10.72 21.60 -2.72
N ARG A 167 10.25 20.63 -3.50
CA ARG A 167 9.54 20.83 -4.76
C ARG A 167 8.23 21.59 -4.56
N GLU A 168 7.44 21.17 -3.58
CA GLU A 168 6.16 21.83 -3.29
C GLU A 168 6.38 23.19 -2.66
N GLY A 169 7.49 23.38 -1.93
CA GLY A 169 8.01 24.61 -1.32
C GLY A 169 7.81 25.88 -2.16
N GLU A 170 7.96 25.77 -3.49
CA GLU A 170 7.81 26.89 -4.43
C GLU A 170 6.35 27.19 -4.83
N SER A 171 5.45 26.20 -4.76
CA SER A 171 4.01 26.33 -5.03
C SER A 171 3.19 26.75 -3.79
N PHE A 172 3.84 26.91 -2.63
CA PHE A 172 3.24 27.35 -1.35
C PHE A 172 2.81 28.82 -1.32
N LYS A 173 3.16 29.64 -2.34
CA LYS A 173 2.89 31.08 -2.30
C LYS A 173 1.42 31.47 -2.50
N ASP A 174 0.55 30.57 -2.97
CA ASP A 174 -0.82 30.92 -3.37
C ASP A 174 -1.96 30.05 -2.82
N HIS A 175 -1.68 29.11 -1.90
CA HIS A 175 -2.72 28.26 -1.33
C HIS A 175 -3.08 28.70 0.09
N LYS A 176 -4.38 28.90 0.34
CA LYS A 176 -4.95 29.20 1.65
C LYS A 176 -4.32 28.27 2.71
N ARG A 177 -3.40 28.78 3.52
CA ARG A 177 -3.13 28.18 4.84
C ARG A 177 -4.46 28.18 5.56
N PHE A 178 -4.87 27.05 6.13
CA PHE A 178 -6.01 27.07 7.05
C PHE A 178 -5.65 28.05 8.17
N GLU A 179 -6.41 29.13 8.29
CA GLU A 179 -6.26 30.06 9.41
C GLU A 179 -6.56 29.30 10.69
N PHE A 180 -5.63 29.38 11.64
CA PHE A 180 -5.72 28.71 12.91
C PHE A 180 -6.78 29.42 13.77
N ASP A 181 -8.01 28.90 13.82
CA ASP A 181 -8.94 29.31 14.88
C ASP A 181 -8.46 28.69 16.20
N GLY A 182 -7.88 29.53 17.06
CA GLY A 182 -7.23 29.13 18.32
C GLY A 182 -8.17 28.50 19.37
N ARG A 183 -9.42 28.23 19.03
CA ARG A 183 -10.45 27.65 19.90
C ARG A 183 -10.46 26.12 19.99
N ASP A 184 -9.59 25.40 19.27
CA ASP A 184 -9.77 23.95 19.05
C ASP A 184 -8.72 23.02 19.70
N LYS A 185 -8.00 23.47 20.72
CA LYS A 185 -7.00 22.64 21.43
C LYS A 185 -7.58 21.34 21.98
N LYS A 186 -8.81 21.37 22.53
CA LYS A 186 -9.50 20.18 23.07
C LYS A 186 -9.81 19.15 21.96
N HIS A 187 -10.18 19.62 20.77
CA HIS A 187 -10.47 18.74 19.65
C HIS A 187 -9.21 18.09 19.05
N ILE A 188 -8.04 18.72 19.15
CA ILE A 188 -6.76 18.12 18.74
C ILE A 188 -6.41 16.92 19.63
N PHE A 189 -6.49 17.05 20.95
CA PHE A 189 -6.22 15.92 21.86
C PHE A 189 -7.18 14.75 21.66
N ILE A 190 -8.46 15.06 21.39
CA ILE A 190 -9.46 14.04 21.06
C ILE A 190 -9.10 13.34 19.74
N ASP A 191 -8.73 14.09 18.69
CA ASP A 191 -8.33 13.50 17.40
C ASP A 191 -7.08 12.62 17.55
N ILE A 192 -6.07 13.06 18.31
CA ILE A 192 -4.88 12.26 18.64
C ILE A 192 -5.26 10.98 19.40
N GLY A 193 -6.16 11.07 20.39
CA GLY A 193 -6.65 9.90 21.12
C GLY A 193 -7.31 8.87 20.21
N HIS A 194 -8.15 9.31 19.27
CA HIS A 194 -8.75 8.41 18.26
C HIS A 194 -7.70 7.76 17.35
N ILE A 195 -6.67 8.51 16.94
CA ILE A 195 -5.57 7.98 16.13
C ILE A 195 -4.82 6.89 16.90
N ILE A 196 -4.46 7.12 18.17
CA ILE A 196 -3.74 6.14 18.99
C ILE A 196 -4.56 4.86 19.21
N ILE A 197 -5.85 5.01 19.53
CA ILE A 197 -6.76 3.86 19.70
C ILE A 197 -6.88 3.10 18.38
N GLY A 198 -7.06 3.82 17.27
CA GLY A 198 -7.16 3.22 15.94
C GLY A 198 -5.90 2.45 15.54
N LEU A 199 -4.72 3.04 15.72
CA LEU A 199 -3.44 2.37 15.47
C LEU A 199 -3.27 1.12 16.33
N SER A 200 -3.70 1.15 17.60
CA SER A 200 -3.68 -0.02 18.47
C SER A 200 -4.55 -1.16 17.91
N VAL A 201 -5.76 -0.85 17.43
CA VAL A 201 -6.64 -1.84 16.79
C VAL A 201 -6.04 -2.38 15.50
N ILE A 202 -5.43 -1.52 14.67
CA ILE A 202 -4.74 -1.94 13.43
C ILE A 202 -3.60 -2.92 13.75
N VAL A 203 -2.81 -2.64 14.80
CA VAL A 203 -1.74 -3.53 15.28
C VAL A 203 -2.29 -4.89 15.70
N PHE A 204 -3.36 -4.92 16.50
CA PHE A 204 -4.00 -6.18 16.90
C PHE A 204 -4.56 -6.94 15.70
N SER A 205 -5.26 -6.27 14.78
CA SER A 205 -5.76 -6.88 13.55
C SER A 205 -4.63 -7.49 12.72
N ALA A 206 -3.49 -6.81 12.57
CA ALA A 206 -2.33 -7.32 11.86
C ALA A 206 -1.75 -8.58 12.52
N GLU A 207 -1.64 -8.62 13.86
CA GLU A 207 -1.21 -9.82 14.60
C GLU A 207 -2.15 -11.01 14.31
N TYR A 208 -3.47 -10.81 14.37
CA TYR A 208 -4.46 -11.85 14.03
C TYR A 208 -4.34 -12.34 12.58
N ILE A 209 -4.16 -11.44 11.62
CA ILE A 209 -4.02 -11.81 10.19
C ILE A 209 -2.79 -12.68 9.98
N LEU A 210 -1.65 -12.32 10.57
CA LEU A 210 -0.41 -13.10 10.44
C LEU A 210 -0.55 -14.49 11.07
N ARG A 211 -1.19 -14.58 12.24
CA ARG A 211 -1.45 -15.85 12.93
C ARG A 211 -2.40 -16.78 12.17
N VAL A 212 -3.47 -16.21 11.64
CA VAL A 212 -4.42 -16.95 10.80
C VAL A 212 -3.72 -17.41 9.51
N SER A 213 -2.89 -16.57 8.91
CA SER A 213 -2.09 -16.93 7.73
C SER A 213 -1.18 -18.11 8.03
N GLU A 214 -0.41 -18.05 9.13
CA GLU A 214 0.46 -19.14 9.59
C GLU A 214 -0.31 -20.44 9.82
N PHE A 215 -1.47 -20.38 10.46
CA PHE A 215 -2.33 -21.55 10.63
C PHE A 215 -2.67 -22.20 9.28
N PHE A 216 -3.07 -21.43 8.27
CA PHE A 216 -3.42 -21.96 6.95
C PHE A 216 -2.21 -22.49 6.18
N VAL A 217 -1.05 -21.84 6.30
CA VAL A 217 0.18 -22.33 5.67
C VAL A 217 0.57 -23.70 6.24
N ILE A 218 0.57 -23.84 7.58
CA ILE A 218 1.00 -25.08 8.26
C ILE A 218 0.02 -26.23 8.02
N HIS A 219 -1.30 -25.98 8.07
CA HIS A 219 -2.32 -27.05 8.05
C HIS A 219 -2.82 -27.40 6.65
N TYR A 220 -2.77 -26.47 5.70
CA TYR A 220 -3.35 -26.63 4.36
C TYR A 220 -2.31 -26.51 3.24
N ASN A 221 -1.03 -26.33 3.57
CA ASN A 221 0.07 -26.21 2.62
C ASN A 221 -0.19 -25.13 1.56
N ILE A 222 -0.86 -24.05 1.96
CA ILE A 222 -1.07 -22.85 1.15
C ILE A 222 0.16 -21.96 1.30
N SER A 223 0.55 -21.26 0.26
CA SER A 223 1.68 -20.33 0.28
C SER A 223 1.37 -19.07 1.09
N GLY A 224 2.30 -18.66 1.97
CA GLY A 224 2.17 -17.44 2.76
C GLY A 224 2.11 -16.21 1.84
N SER A 225 2.92 -16.20 0.77
CA SER A 225 2.87 -15.12 -0.23
C SER A 225 1.57 -15.07 -1.01
N MET A 226 0.93 -16.21 -1.29
CA MET A 226 -0.37 -16.26 -1.96
C MET A 226 -1.48 -15.68 -1.09
N ILE A 227 -1.49 -16.00 0.21
CA ILE A 227 -2.42 -15.39 1.18
C ILE A 227 -2.20 -13.87 1.21
N GLY A 228 -0.94 -13.44 1.27
CA GLY A 228 -0.56 -12.04 1.19
C GLY A 228 -1.12 -11.37 -0.07
N ILE A 229 -0.85 -11.93 -1.25
CA ILE A 229 -1.22 -11.32 -2.54
C ILE A 229 -2.73 -11.25 -2.74
N LEU A 230 -3.43 -12.38 -2.56
CA LEU A 230 -4.82 -12.52 -2.99
C LEU A 230 -5.84 -12.15 -1.91
N ILE A 231 -5.46 -12.22 -0.64
CA ILE A 231 -6.42 -11.97 0.45
C ILE A 231 -6.08 -10.63 1.09
N VAL A 232 -4.88 -10.52 1.67
CA VAL A 232 -4.53 -9.36 2.48
C VAL A 232 -4.29 -8.14 1.58
N GLY A 233 -3.53 -8.27 0.49
CA GLY A 233 -3.20 -7.18 -0.44
C GLY A 233 -4.43 -6.59 -1.14
N ILE A 234 -5.41 -7.43 -1.54
CA ILE A 234 -6.69 -6.94 -2.05
C ILE A 234 -7.42 -6.14 -0.97
N ALA A 235 -7.46 -6.67 0.26
CA ALA A 235 -8.19 -6.04 1.34
C ALA A 235 -7.56 -4.71 1.78
N THR A 236 -6.23 -4.65 1.91
CA THR A 236 -5.54 -3.42 2.28
C THR A 236 -5.59 -2.36 1.19
N SER A 237 -5.86 -2.71 -0.06
CA SER A 237 -6.14 -1.79 -1.18
C SER A 237 -7.57 -1.22 -1.23
N LEU A 238 -8.49 -1.70 -0.37
CA LEU A 238 -9.88 -1.21 -0.36
C LEU A 238 -10.02 0.28 0.05
N PRO A 239 -9.25 0.83 1.01
CA PRO A 239 -9.22 2.26 1.29
C PRO A 239 -8.82 3.08 0.05
N GLU A 240 -7.79 2.67 -0.69
CA GLU A 240 -7.33 3.30 -1.93
C GLU A 240 -8.41 3.26 -3.01
N LEU A 241 -9.09 2.13 -3.18
CA LEU A 241 -10.20 2.00 -4.12
C LEU A 241 -11.33 2.97 -3.76
N THR A 242 -11.69 3.03 -2.47
CA THR A 242 -12.80 3.85 -1.96
C THR A 242 -12.50 5.34 -2.11
N THR A 243 -11.29 5.76 -1.74
CA THR A 243 -10.83 7.15 -1.86
C THR A 243 -10.71 7.56 -3.33
N SER A 244 -10.21 6.68 -4.20
CA SER A 244 -10.10 6.91 -5.64
C SER A 244 -11.44 7.04 -6.34
N ILE A 245 -12.39 6.13 -6.07
CA ILE A 245 -13.76 6.22 -6.61
C ILE A 245 -14.42 7.52 -6.12
N THR A 246 -14.33 7.82 -4.82
CA THR A 246 -14.93 9.03 -4.24
C THR A 246 -14.35 10.30 -4.87
N ALA A 247 -13.03 10.33 -5.12
CA ALA A 247 -12.37 11.45 -5.78
C ALA A 247 -12.86 11.61 -7.23
N ILE A 248 -12.99 10.51 -7.98
CA ILE A 248 -13.57 10.53 -9.33
C ILE A 248 -15.01 10.98 -9.32
N LEU A 249 -15.84 10.61 -8.35
CA LEU A 249 -17.24 11.04 -8.26
C LEU A 249 -17.38 12.51 -7.85
N ARG A 250 -16.43 13.05 -7.07
CA ARG A 250 -16.42 14.45 -6.59
C ARG A 250 -15.71 15.45 -7.49
N GLY A 251 -14.93 14.99 -8.46
CA GLY A 251 -14.35 15.82 -9.53
C GLY A 251 -12.87 16.09 -9.32
N ALA A 252 -12.27 15.41 -8.34
CA ALA A 252 -10.87 15.53 -7.96
C ALA A 252 -10.04 14.43 -8.62
N SER A 253 -10.07 14.34 -9.95
CA SER A 253 -9.52 13.21 -10.71
C SER A 253 -7.99 13.07 -10.64
N SER A 254 -7.26 14.18 -10.52
CA SER A 254 -5.81 14.18 -10.35
C SER A 254 -5.35 13.64 -8.99
N ILE A 255 -6.18 13.79 -7.95
CA ILE A 255 -5.88 13.31 -6.59
C ILE A 255 -5.90 11.78 -6.53
N SER A 256 -6.82 11.14 -7.25
CA SER A 256 -6.97 9.68 -7.26
C SER A 256 -5.70 8.96 -7.74
N LEU A 257 -5.07 9.43 -8.82
CA LEU A 257 -3.88 8.76 -9.34
C LEU A 257 -2.64 9.05 -8.49
N GLY A 258 -2.53 10.27 -7.94
CA GLY A 258 -1.44 10.65 -7.04
C GLY A 258 -1.37 9.76 -5.80
N THR A 259 -2.52 9.45 -5.20
CA THR A 259 -2.60 8.53 -4.05
C THR A 259 -2.16 7.11 -4.42
N LEU A 260 -2.61 6.56 -5.56
CA LEU A 260 -2.24 5.21 -5.99
C LEU A 260 -0.74 5.06 -6.23
N ILE A 261 -0.13 6.03 -6.93
CA ILE A 261 1.32 6.02 -7.17
C ILE A 261 2.10 6.27 -5.87
N GLY A 262 1.62 7.17 -5.02
CA GLY A 262 2.20 7.43 -3.71
C GLY A 262 2.24 6.17 -2.83
N SER A 263 1.13 5.42 -2.77
CA SER A 263 1.06 4.14 -2.05
C SER A 263 2.05 3.11 -2.64
N ASN A 264 2.18 3.02 -3.96
CA ASN A 264 3.15 2.13 -4.62
C ASN A 264 4.62 2.56 -4.44
N ILE A 265 4.90 3.75 -3.90
CA ILE A 265 6.23 4.17 -3.45
C ILE A 265 6.38 3.90 -1.95
N THR A 266 5.36 4.27 -1.18
CA THR A 266 5.33 4.17 0.28
C THR A 266 5.38 2.71 0.74
N ASN A 267 4.64 1.80 0.10
CA ASN A 267 4.61 0.40 0.50
C ASN A 267 6.00 -0.27 0.40
N PRO A 268 6.70 -0.27 -0.75
CA PRO A 268 8.03 -0.89 -0.83
C PRO A 268 9.11 -0.12 -0.06
N MET A 269 9.06 1.21 -0.03
CA MET A 269 10.16 1.98 0.58
C MET A 269 9.98 2.21 2.09
N LEU A 270 8.76 2.54 2.55
CA LEU A 270 8.48 2.80 3.96
C LEU A 270 8.03 1.54 4.70
N ALA A 271 6.99 0.85 4.23
CA ALA A 271 6.40 -0.28 4.96
C ALA A 271 7.38 -1.46 5.03
N LEU A 272 7.80 -1.94 3.85
CA LEU A 272 8.82 -2.98 3.74
C LEU A 272 10.17 -2.51 4.30
N GLY A 273 10.60 -1.28 4.00
CA GLY A 273 11.85 -0.73 4.56
C GLY A 273 11.89 -0.77 6.09
N LEU A 274 10.85 -0.26 6.76
CA LEU A 274 10.72 -0.32 8.22
C LEU A 274 10.71 -1.75 8.75
N GLY A 275 9.98 -2.64 8.10
CA GLY A 275 9.92 -4.05 8.46
C GLY A 275 11.30 -4.72 8.36
N ALA A 276 11.97 -4.58 7.22
CA ALA A 276 13.27 -5.16 6.96
C ALA A 276 14.36 -4.59 7.88
N MET A 277 14.27 -3.32 8.30
CA MET A 277 15.17 -2.75 9.31
C MET A 277 15.12 -3.49 10.66
N ILE A 278 13.97 -4.07 11.01
CA ILE A 278 13.77 -4.79 12.28
C ILE A 278 14.25 -6.24 12.15
N SER A 279 13.90 -6.93 11.06
CA SER A 279 14.27 -8.33 10.80
C SER A 279 14.62 -8.55 9.33
N THR A 280 15.57 -9.45 9.04
CA THR A 280 15.74 -9.96 7.67
C THR A 280 14.47 -10.69 7.23
N TYR A 281 14.05 -10.46 5.98
CA TYR A 281 12.94 -11.19 5.37
C TYR A 281 13.44 -12.24 4.41
N GLU A 282 12.89 -13.44 4.50
CA GLU A 282 13.10 -14.48 3.52
C GLU A 282 12.13 -14.26 2.35
N VAL A 283 12.63 -14.30 1.11
CA VAL A 283 11.86 -13.99 -0.09
C VAL A 283 11.50 -15.27 -0.84
N PRO A 284 10.21 -15.67 -0.87
CA PRO A 284 9.75 -16.79 -1.68
C PRO A 284 10.13 -16.65 -3.16
N LYS A 285 10.52 -17.76 -3.81
CA LYS A 285 10.90 -17.72 -5.23
C LYS A 285 9.81 -17.12 -6.13
N PRO A 286 8.52 -17.47 -6.01
CA PRO A 286 7.46 -16.86 -6.83
C PRO A 286 7.47 -15.33 -6.83
N ILE A 287 7.84 -14.71 -5.70
CA ILE A 287 7.93 -13.26 -5.58
C ILE A 287 8.99 -12.70 -6.53
N ILE A 288 10.16 -13.32 -6.59
CA ILE A 288 11.31 -12.88 -7.39
C ILE A 288 11.08 -13.18 -8.88
N VAL A 289 10.64 -14.39 -9.21
CA VAL A 289 10.60 -14.83 -10.62
C VAL A 289 9.34 -14.33 -11.35
N TYR A 290 8.30 -13.96 -10.62
CA TYR A 290 7.00 -13.63 -11.22
C TYR A 290 6.37 -12.36 -10.65
N ASP A 291 6.13 -12.27 -9.34
CA ASP A 291 5.30 -11.19 -8.79
C ASP A 291 5.94 -9.80 -8.95
N LEU A 292 7.21 -9.64 -8.56
CA LEU A 292 7.96 -8.39 -8.71
C LEU A 292 8.20 -8.02 -10.20
N PRO A 293 8.63 -8.94 -11.08
CA PRO A 293 8.70 -8.67 -12.51
C PRO A 293 7.37 -8.20 -13.11
N VAL A 294 6.24 -8.85 -12.76
CA VAL A 294 4.92 -8.42 -13.23
C VAL A 294 4.58 -7.03 -12.71
N ASN A 295 4.84 -6.74 -11.42
CA ASN A 295 4.62 -5.42 -10.83
C ASN A 295 5.39 -4.32 -11.59
N ILE A 296 6.65 -4.56 -11.92
CA ILE A 296 7.48 -3.62 -12.70
C ILE A 296 6.95 -3.47 -14.13
N ILE A 297 6.60 -4.57 -14.79
CA ILE A 297 6.07 -4.56 -16.17
C ILE A 297 4.74 -3.80 -16.23
N THR A 298 3.84 -4.02 -15.27
CA THR A 298 2.55 -3.31 -15.20
C THR A 298 2.76 -1.82 -15.00
N ALA A 299 3.66 -1.42 -14.09
CA ALA A 299 4.03 -0.02 -13.91
C ALA A 299 4.54 0.63 -15.20
N ILE A 300 5.44 -0.05 -15.94
CA ILE A 300 5.96 0.43 -17.23
C ILE A 300 4.84 0.57 -18.27
N ILE A 301 3.95 -0.42 -18.39
CA ILE A 301 2.82 -0.38 -19.33
C ILE A 301 1.89 0.79 -19.03
N ILE A 302 1.59 1.04 -17.76
CA ILE A 302 0.78 2.19 -17.35
C ILE A 302 1.48 3.50 -17.73
N MET A 303 2.77 3.62 -17.45
CA MET A 303 3.55 4.79 -17.84
C MET A 303 3.49 5.03 -19.36
N LEU A 304 3.61 3.97 -20.18
CA LEU A 304 3.53 4.05 -21.63
C LEU A 304 2.15 4.51 -22.13
N PHE A 305 1.07 3.99 -21.55
CA PHE A 305 -0.30 4.43 -21.89
C PHE A 305 -0.51 5.92 -21.59
N LEU A 306 0.09 6.42 -20.51
CA LEU A 306 -0.05 7.80 -20.09
C LEU A 306 0.94 8.74 -20.80
N TRP A 307 2.02 8.22 -21.40
CA TRP A 307 3.12 9.03 -21.96
C TRP A 307 2.68 9.99 -23.07
N LYS A 308 1.90 9.50 -24.05
CA LYS A 308 1.55 10.28 -25.25
C LYS A 308 0.44 11.31 -24.97
N ASN A 309 -0.69 10.83 -24.46
CA ASN A 309 -1.91 11.64 -24.34
C ASN A 309 -2.14 12.16 -22.92
N ARG A 310 -1.35 11.74 -21.92
CA ARG A 310 -1.50 12.14 -20.51
C ARG A 310 -2.91 11.90 -19.96
N MET A 311 -3.59 10.91 -20.53
CA MET A 311 -4.98 10.56 -20.28
C MET A 311 -5.11 9.05 -20.33
N LEU A 312 -5.89 8.50 -19.41
CA LEU A 312 -6.22 7.09 -19.41
C LEU A 312 -7.38 6.86 -20.39
N THR A 313 -7.16 5.99 -21.38
CA THR A 313 -8.17 5.67 -22.40
C THR A 313 -8.99 4.46 -21.96
N ARG A 314 -10.20 4.29 -22.53
CA ARG A 314 -11.06 3.13 -22.26
C ARG A 314 -10.33 1.81 -22.51
N ASN A 315 -9.57 1.74 -23.61
CA ASN A 315 -8.83 0.53 -23.97
C ASN A 315 -7.69 0.27 -22.99
N ALA A 316 -6.93 1.29 -22.60
CA ALA A 316 -5.90 1.16 -21.58
C ALA A 316 -6.49 0.62 -20.26
N SER A 317 -7.61 1.19 -19.80
CA SER A 317 -8.29 0.72 -18.59
C SER A 317 -8.75 -0.74 -18.66
N LEU A 318 -9.32 -1.17 -19.79
CA LEU A 318 -9.74 -2.56 -19.99
C LEU A 318 -8.56 -3.53 -20.04
N ILE A 319 -7.45 -3.12 -20.67
CA ILE A 319 -6.21 -3.89 -20.72
C ILE A 319 -5.67 -4.08 -19.29
N MET A 320 -5.64 -3.04 -18.48
CA MET A 320 -5.15 -3.11 -17.10
C MET A 320 -5.98 -4.06 -16.23
N ILE A 321 -7.32 -3.99 -16.30
CA ILE A 321 -8.18 -4.95 -15.59
C ILE A 321 -7.93 -6.38 -16.08
N SER A 322 -7.74 -6.56 -17.38
CA SER A 322 -7.47 -7.87 -17.98
C SER A 322 -6.09 -8.41 -17.56
N MET A 323 -5.08 -7.55 -17.43
CA MET A 323 -3.76 -7.90 -16.89
C MET A 323 -3.84 -8.37 -15.44
N TYR A 324 -4.68 -7.73 -14.61
CA TYR A 324 -4.92 -8.19 -13.24
C TYR A 324 -5.51 -9.61 -13.21
N VAL A 325 -6.55 -9.86 -14.01
CA VAL A 325 -7.18 -11.19 -14.09
C VAL A 325 -6.18 -12.23 -14.59
N ALA A 326 -5.41 -11.91 -15.64
CA ALA A 326 -4.36 -12.79 -16.16
C ALA A 326 -3.28 -13.07 -15.11
N TYR A 327 -2.84 -12.05 -14.37
CA TYR A 327 -1.88 -12.19 -13.28
C TYR A 327 -2.36 -13.19 -12.24
N VAL A 328 -3.60 -13.04 -11.74
CA VAL A 328 -4.19 -13.93 -10.74
C VAL A 328 -4.28 -15.36 -11.25
N LEU A 329 -4.74 -15.57 -12.48
CA LEU A 329 -4.88 -16.92 -13.06
C LEU A 329 -3.53 -17.63 -13.22
N VAL A 330 -2.51 -16.91 -13.69
CA VAL A 330 -1.15 -17.47 -13.85
C VAL A 330 -0.52 -17.71 -12.48
N ARG A 331 -0.70 -16.80 -11.52
CA ARG A 331 -0.20 -16.92 -10.15
C ARG A 331 -0.76 -18.18 -9.48
N LEU A 332 -2.07 -18.37 -9.56
CA LEU A 332 -2.76 -19.54 -9.02
C LEU A 332 -2.35 -20.85 -9.68
N LYS A 333 -2.09 -20.84 -11.00
CA LYS A 333 -1.81 -22.06 -11.76
C LYS A 333 -0.36 -22.54 -11.64
N TYR A 334 0.60 -21.62 -11.73
CA TYR A 334 2.02 -21.97 -11.89
C TYR A 334 2.88 -21.69 -10.66
N PHE A 335 2.37 -20.89 -9.73
CA PHE A 335 3.14 -20.41 -8.58
C PHE A 335 2.34 -20.62 -7.29
N ALA A 336 1.53 -21.66 -7.17
CA ALA A 336 0.64 -21.85 -6.02
C ALA A 336 1.34 -22.04 -4.67
N ILE A 337 2.64 -22.35 -4.67
CA ILE A 337 3.44 -22.75 -3.50
C ILE A 337 4.73 -21.90 -3.50
N ASP A 338 5.26 -21.60 -2.32
CA ASP A 338 6.40 -20.69 -2.12
C ASP A 338 7.79 -21.33 -2.37
N VAL A 339 7.84 -22.61 -2.74
CA VAL A 339 9.06 -23.44 -2.87
C VAL A 339 9.67 -23.40 -4.27
#